data_AF-A0A024QBT4-F1
#
_entry.id   AF-A0A024QBT4-F1
#
_cell.length_a   1.000
_cell.length_b   1.000
_cell.length_c   1.000
_cell.angle_alpha   90.00
_cell.angle_beta   90.00
_cell.angle_gamma   90.00
#
_symmetry.space_group_name_H-M   'P 1'
#
loop_
_entity.id
_entity.type
_entity.pdbx_description
1 polymer ?
#
loop_
_entity_poly.entity_id
_entity_poly.type
_entity_poly.pdbx_seq_one_letter_code
_entity_poly.pdbx_strand_id
1 'polypeptide(L)'
;MNPIYSIGEIINRVNVSRRTLHYYDQIELLKPTKVKDSGYRYYDTKALIKLQTILALKSMDYTLDQIKELLDKSEKAAPIKPEDAWIHSLSEQKKFCIKQD
;
A
#
# COMPACT_ATOMS: atom_id res chain seq x y z
N MET A 1 -16.42 -2.00 9.29
CA MET A 1 -16.01 -0.59 9.35
C MET A 1 -14.49 -0.54 9.26
N ASN A 2 -13.92 0.21 8.31
CA ASN A 2 -12.48 0.42 8.29
C ASN A 2 -12.13 1.49 9.34
N PRO A 3 -11.23 1.23 10.30
CA PRO A 3 -10.80 2.24 11.24
C PRO A 3 -10.12 3.40 10.49
N ILE A 4 -10.37 4.61 10.96
CA ILE A 4 -9.85 5.86 10.40
C ILE A 4 -8.93 6.49 11.44
N TYR A 5 -7.74 6.88 11.01
CA TYR A 5 -6.69 7.44 11.84
C TYR A 5 -6.41 8.88 11.44
N SER A 6 -6.21 9.74 12.43
CA SER A 6 -5.73 11.11 12.24
C SER A 6 -4.26 11.12 11.81
N ILE A 7 -3.83 12.21 11.19
CA ILE A 7 -2.42 12.41 10.82
C ILE A 7 -1.46 12.25 12.02
N GLY A 8 -1.88 12.66 13.23
CA GLY A 8 -1.08 12.54 14.43
C GLY A 8 -0.89 11.09 14.88
N GLU A 9 -1.96 10.29 14.83
CA GLU A 9 -1.88 8.86 15.16
C GLU A 9 -1.00 8.10 14.18
N ILE A 10 -1.00 8.48 12.90
CA ILE A 10 -0.13 7.87 11.89
C ILE A 10 1.34 8.18 12.16
N ILE A 11 1.67 9.44 12.46
CA ILE A 11 3.06 9.85 12.71
C ILE A 11 3.63 9.19 13.96
N ASN A 12 2.79 8.89 14.94
CA ASN A 12 3.22 8.14 16.12
C ASN A 12 3.48 6.65 15.83
N ARG A 13 2.85 6.10 14.78
CA ARG A 13 3.00 4.69 14.37
C ARG A 13 4.06 4.48 13.30
N VAL A 14 4.31 5.50 12.50
CA VAL A 14 5.15 5.45 11.30
C VAL A 14 6.14 6.60 11.39
N ASN A 15 7.44 6.33 11.23
CA ASN A 15 8.53 7.29 11.44
C ASN A 15 8.66 8.32 10.29
N VAL A 16 7.55 8.97 9.95
CA VAL A 16 7.42 9.99 8.89
C VAL A 16 6.91 11.28 9.50
N SER A 17 7.32 12.42 8.93
CA SER A 17 6.88 13.72 9.44
C SER A 17 5.51 14.11 8.89
N ARG A 18 4.82 15.04 9.57
CA ARG A 18 3.63 15.75 9.01
C ARG A 18 3.94 16.29 7.63
N ARG A 19 5.10 16.94 7.47
CA ARG A 19 5.53 17.54 6.20
C ARG A 19 5.60 16.51 5.07
N THR A 20 6.06 15.29 5.36
CA THR A 20 6.13 14.20 4.39
C THR A 20 4.74 13.80 3.89
N LEU A 21 3.77 13.63 4.80
CA LEU A 21 2.39 13.29 4.43
C LEU A 21 1.69 14.40 3.64
N HIS A 22 1.92 15.66 4.03
CA HIS A 22 1.44 16.82 3.25
C HIS A 22 2.05 16.84 1.85
N TYR A 23 3.35 16.59 1.74
CA TYR A 23 4.02 16.55 0.45
C TYR A 23 3.47 15.42 -0.44
N TYR A 24 3.24 14.23 0.12
CA TYR A 24 2.64 13.11 -0.62
C TYR A 24 1.20 13.39 -1.08
N ASP A 25 0.42 14.16 -0.31
CA ASP A 25 -0.90 14.65 -0.73
C ASP A 25 -0.76 15.65 -1.89
N GLN A 26 0.19 16.59 -1.82
CA GLN A 26 0.44 17.59 -2.87
C GLN A 26 0.84 16.99 -4.23
N ILE A 27 1.66 15.94 -4.23
CA ILE A 27 2.06 15.23 -5.46
C ILE A 27 1.06 14.14 -5.88
N GLU A 28 -0.08 14.06 -5.19
CA GLU A 28 -1.14 13.07 -5.38
C GLU A 28 -0.68 11.61 -5.23
N LEU A 29 0.41 11.38 -4.50
CA LEU A 29 0.95 10.05 -4.23
C LEU A 29 0.13 9.33 -3.13
N LEU A 30 -0.28 10.07 -2.10
CA LEU A 30 -1.09 9.55 -1.00
C LEU A 30 -2.11 10.59 -0.55
N LYS A 31 -3.37 10.38 -0.95
CA LYS A 31 -4.48 11.25 -0.57
C LYS A 31 -5.11 10.82 0.75
N PRO A 32 -5.56 11.75 1.60
CA PRO A 32 -6.35 11.42 2.78
C PRO A 32 -7.70 10.83 2.38
N THR A 33 -8.16 9.84 3.14
CA THR A 33 -9.49 9.23 2.95
C THR A 33 -10.60 10.21 3.28
N LYS A 34 -10.37 11.12 4.25
CA LYS A 34 -11.33 12.16 4.62
C LYS A 34 -10.61 13.43 5.07
N VAL A 35 -11.14 14.58 4.66
CA VAL A 35 -10.76 15.89 5.15
C VAL A 35 -11.97 16.50 5.85
N LYS A 36 -11.81 16.95 7.09
CA LYS A 36 -12.84 17.72 7.81
C LYS A 36 -12.81 19.19 7.39
N ASP A 37 -13.90 19.92 7.63
CA ASP A 37 -14.01 21.36 7.36
C ASP A 37 -12.92 22.18 8.07
N SER A 38 -12.45 21.69 9.22
CA SER A 38 -11.33 22.28 9.97
C SER A 38 -9.95 22.01 9.37
N GLY A 39 -9.85 21.34 8.21
CA GLY A 39 -8.59 21.02 7.54
C GLY A 39 -7.86 19.78 8.10
N TYR A 40 -8.44 19.10 9.09
CA TYR A 40 -7.87 17.87 9.64
C TYR A 40 -8.00 16.71 8.67
N ARG A 41 -6.87 16.05 8.39
CA ARG A 41 -6.75 14.90 7.49
C ARG A 41 -6.85 13.60 8.26
N TYR A 42 -7.55 12.66 7.64
CA TYR A 42 -7.80 11.33 8.16
C TYR A 42 -7.55 10.28 7.08
N TYR A 43 -7.02 9.12 7.50
CA TYR A 43 -6.54 8.05 6.64
C TYR A 43 -7.08 6.71 7.17
N ASP A 44 -7.63 5.90 6.29
CA ASP A 44 -8.11 4.56 6.63
C ASP A 44 -7.01 3.50 6.52
N THR A 45 -7.35 2.25 6.82
CA THR A 45 -6.44 1.10 6.68
C THR A 45 -5.87 0.97 5.27
N LYS A 46 -6.63 1.28 4.21
CA LYS A 46 -6.12 1.20 2.83
C LYS A 46 -5.04 2.23 2.57
N ALA A 47 -5.25 3.47 3.02
CA ALA A 47 -4.25 4.53 2.92
C ALA A 47 -2.99 4.19 3.74
N LEU A 48 -3.14 3.55 4.91
CA LEU A 48 -2.01 3.05 5.71
C LEU A 48 -1.20 1.98 4.98
N ILE A 49 -1.86 0.99 4.35
CA ILE A 49 -1.19 -0.03 3.54
C ILE A 49 -0.42 0.64 2.39
N LYS A 50 -1.05 1.59 1.68
CA LYS A 50 -0.41 2.35 0.60
C LYS A 50 0.81 3.13 1.11
N LEU A 51 0.71 3.80 2.27
CA LEU A 51 1.83 4.49 2.91
C LEU A 51 2.98 3.53 3.23
N GLN A 52 2.70 2.35 3.78
CA GLN A 52 3.72 1.35 4.10
C GLN A 52 4.43 0.85 2.83
N THR A 53 3.69 0.62 1.75
CA THR A 53 4.27 0.28 0.43
C THR A 53 5.16 1.39 -0.10
N ILE A 54 4.73 2.66 -0.03
CA ILE A 54 5.55 3.82 -0.43
C ILE A 54 6.87 3.84 0.34
N LEU A 55 6.83 3.61 1.66
CA LEU A 55 8.04 3.64 2.49
C LEU A 55 8.97 2.46 2.21
N ALA A 56 8.42 1.27 1.98
CA ALA A 56 9.21 0.10 1.61
C ALA A 56 9.95 0.32 0.29
N LEU A 57 9.24 0.80 -0.75
CA LEU A 57 9.85 1.13 -2.03
C LEU A 57 10.86 2.27 -1.90
N LYS A 58 10.59 3.26 -1.05
CA LYS A 58 11.53 4.36 -0.81
C LYS A 58 12.82 3.88 -0.14
N SER A 59 12.75 2.85 0.70
CA SER A 59 13.94 2.22 1.30
C SER A 59 14.75 1.37 0.31
N MET A 60 14.18 1.03 -0.84
CA MET A 60 14.85 0.36 -1.96
C MET A 60 15.34 1.37 -3.03
N ASP A 61 15.54 2.63 -2.65
CA ASP A 61 16.02 3.73 -3.51
C ASP A 61 15.13 4.11 -4.70
N TYR A 62 13.86 3.69 -4.72
CA TYR A 62 12.93 4.16 -5.75
C TYR A 62 12.64 5.67 -5.58
N THR A 63 12.52 6.36 -6.71
CA THR A 63 12.05 7.75 -6.77
C THR A 63 10.54 7.81 -6.54
N LEU A 64 10.03 8.96 -6.09
CA LEU A 64 8.59 9.11 -5.83
C LEU A 64 7.76 8.97 -7.11
N ASP A 65 8.31 9.38 -8.26
CA ASP A 65 7.65 9.24 -9.56
C ASP A 65 7.54 7.77 -9.97
N GLN A 66 8.62 6.99 -9.79
CA GLN A 66 8.60 5.54 -10.04
C GLN A 66 7.61 4.82 -9.11
N ILE A 67 7.56 5.23 -7.84
CA ILE A 67 6.62 4.67 -6.86
C ILE A 67 5.18 4.96 -7.30
N LYS A 68 4.89 6.19 -7.74
CA LYS A 68 3.58 6.59 -8.25
C LYS A 68 3.18 5.71 -9.44
N GLU A 69 4.06 5.56 -10.42
CA GLU A 69 3.82 4.73 -11.60
C GLU A 69 3.56 3.26 -11.24
N LEU A 70 4.30 2.70 -10.28
CA LEU A 70 4.14 1.33 -9.83
C LEU A 70 2.80 1.11 -9.10
N LEU A 71 2.41 2.06 -8.25
CA LEU A 71 1.13 2.00 -7.54
C LEU A 71 -0.04 2.11 -8.51
N ASP A 72 0.03 3.02 -9.48
CA ASP A 72 -1.00 3.20 -10.52
C ASP A 72 -1.13 1.94 -11.40
N LYS A 73 -0.03 1.24 -11.68
CA LYS A 73 -0.05 -0.06 -12.38
C LYS A 73 -0.70 -1.14 -11.52
N SER A 74 -0.42 -1.19 -10.22
CA SER A 74 -1.01 -2.19 -9.32
C SER A 74 -2.51 -1.99 -9.11
N GLU A 75 -3.00 -0.75 -9.09
CA GLU A 75 -4.45 -0.46 -8.97
C GLU A 75 -5.21 -0.86 -10.24
N LYS A 76 -4.54 -0.84 -11.40
CA LYS A 76 -5.09 -1.29 -12.70
C LYS A 76 -4.93 -2.78 -12.94
N ALA A 77 -3.98 -3.43 -12.29
CA ALA A 77 -3.89 -4.88 -12.29
C ALA A 77 -5.14 -5.43 -11.59
N ALA A 78 -5.91 -6.25 -12.30
CA ALA A 78 -7.09 -6.89 -11.74
C ALA A 78 -6.72 -7.52 -10.38
N PRO A 79 -7.57 -7.43 -9.35
CA PRO A 79 -7.33 -8.09 -8.08
C PRO A 79 -7.00 -9.55 -8.40
N ILE A 80 -5.81 -10.00 -8.02
CA ILE A 80 -5.49 -11.42 -8.07
C ILE A 80 -6.53 -12.05 -7.15
N LYS A 81 -7.50 -12.74 -7.74
CA LYS A 81 -8.59 -13.27 -6.94
C LYS A 81 -7.98 -14.31 -6.01
N PRO A 82 -8.37 -14.34 -4.73
CA PRO A 82 -7.83 -15.30 -3.78
C PRO A 82 -7.97 -16.74 -4.32
N GLU A 83 -9.04 -17.04 -5.07
CA GLU A 83 -9.23 -18.34 -5.71
C GLU A 83 -8.14 -18.74 -6.71
N ASP A 84 -7.46 -17.80 -7.36
CA ASP A 84 -6.41 -18.07 -8.35
C ASP A 84 -5.06 -18.38 -7.69
N ALA A 85 -4.84 -17.92 -6.45
CA ALA A 85 -3.57 -18.07 -5.73
C ALA A 85 -3.34 -19.50 -5.21
N TRP A 86 -4.39 -20.22 -4.81
CA TRP A 86 -4.28 -21.60 -4.30
C TRP A 86 -4.15 -22.63 -5.44
N ILE A 87 -4.77 -22.38 -6.60
CA ILE A 87 -4.71 -23.29 -7.76
C ILE A 87 -3.27 -23.38 -8.30
N HIS A 88 -2.55 -22.27 -8.32
CA HIS A 88 -1.15 -22.27 -8.75
C HIS A 88 -0.25 -23.02 -7.76
N SER A 89 -0.37 -22.72 -6.46
CA SER A 89 0.48 -23.33 -5.43
C SER A 89 0.24 -24.84 -5.24
N LEU A 90 -0.99 -25.33 -5.45
CA LEU A 90 -1.31 -26.76 -5.36
C LEU A 90 -0.87 -27.55 -6.61
N SER A 91 -0.83 -26.92 -7.77
CA SER A 91 -0.33 -27.54 -9.01
C SER A 91 1.19 -27.75 -9.01
N GLU A 92 1.93 -26.84 -8.38
CA GLU A 92 3.40 -26.88 -8.25
C GLU A 92 3.85 -27.97 -7.25
N GLN A 93 3.16 -28.10 -6.11
CA GLN A 93 3.46 -29.14 -5.12
C GLN A 93 3.26 -30.56 -5.67
N LYS A 94 2.28 -30.77 -6.55
CA LYS A 94 2.03 -32.08 -7.17
C LYS A 94 3.13 -32.50 -8.15
N LYS A 95 3.86 -31.54 -8.74
CA LYS A 95 5.04 -31.83 -9.59
C LYS A 95 6.27 -32.24 -8.78
N PHE A 96 6.36 -31.86 -7.51
CA PHE A 96 7.50 -32.21 -6.65
C PHE A 96 7.40 -33.63 -6.08
N CYS A 97 6.19 -34.18 -5.91
CA CYS A 97 6.00 -35.50 -5.29
C CYS A 97 6.01 -36.72 -6.26
N ILE A 98 6.15 -36.56 -7.59
CA ILE A 98 6.14 -37.69 -8.55
C ILE A 98 7.53 -37.91 -9.20
N LYS A 99 8.62 -37.47 -8.56
CA LYS A 99 10.00 -37.79 -9.01
C LYS A 99 10.89 -38.41 -7.93
N GLN A 100 10.29 -39.02 -6.93
CA GLN A 100 10.97 -39.99 -6.06
C GLN A 100 10.10 -41.24 -5.96
N ASP A 101 10.10 -42.00 -7.03
CA ASP A 101 10.24 -43.47 -7.07
C ASP A 101 10.33 -43.92 -8.54
#